data_AF-A0A523GJE0-F1
#
_entry.id   AF-A0A523GJE0-F1
#
_cell.length_a   1.000
_cell.length_b   1.000
_cell.length_c   1.000
_cell.angle_alpha   90.00
_cell.angle_beta   90.00
_cell.angle_gamma   90.00
#
_symmetry.space_group_name_H-M   'P 1'
#
loop_
_entity.id
_entity.type
_entity.pdbx_description
1 polymer ?
#
loop_
_entity_poly.entity_id
_entity_poly.type
_entity_poly.pdbx_seq_one_letter_code
_entity_poly.pdbx_strand_id
1 'polypeptide(L)'
;MAAITVSRVSSRSGRRAFIDYAYRLYKDDRYWIPPLRLDLSRMLNPKKNAFFEHGKIELFLAKDEAGAIVGRIAAIVNGMHLEKYNDAVGFFGFFECADDSNVA
;
A
#
# COMPACT_ATOMS: atom_id res chain seq x y z
N MET A 1 22.51 -11.96 0.26
CA MET A 1 21.31 -11.12 0.03
C MET A 1 20.15 -11.85 0.67
N ALA A 2 19.39 -11.19 1.54
CA ALA A 2 18.17 -11.79 2.09
C ALA A 2 17.11 -11.84 0.98
N ALA A 3 16.48 -12.99 0.78
CA ALA A 3 15.44 -13.14 -0.23
C ALA A 3 14.19 -12.38 0.19
N ILE A 4 13.75 -11.44 -0.66
CA ILE A 4 12.50 -10.70 -0.47
C ILE A 4 11.41 -11.33 -1.34
N THR A 5 10.26 -11.62 -0.74
CA THR A 5 9.08 -12.09 -1.46
C THR A 5 8.01 -11.01 -1.48
N VAL A 6 7.51 -10.68 -2.67
CA VAL A 6 6.39 -9.73 -2.85
C VAL A 6 5.10 -10.51 -3.07
N SER A 7 4.04 -10.13 -2.36
CA SER A 7 2.73 -10.77 -2.49
C SER A 7 1.60 -9.75 -2.55
N ARG A 8 0.59 -10.07 -3.36
CA ARG A 8 -0.67 -9.33 -3.44
C ARG A 8 -1.46 -9.48 -2.14
N VAL A 9 -2.13 -8.42 -1.74
CA VAL A 9 -3.01 -8.41 -0.57
C VAL A 9 -4.42 -8.79 -1.01
N SER A 10 -4.81 -10.04 -0.77
CA SER A 10 -6.13 -10.56 -1.17
C SER A 10 -7.15 -10.64 -0.02
N SER A 11 -6.71 -10.47 1.23
CA SER A 11 -7.55 -10.72 2.43
C SER A 11 -7.77 -9.47 3.29
N ARG A 12 -8.79 -9.53 4.15
CA ARG A 12 -9.05 -8.46 5.15
C ARG A 12 -7.89 -8.33 6.14
N SER A 13 -7.30 -9.45 6.58
CA SER A 13 -6.12 -9.45 7.45
C SER A 13 -4.89 -8.86 6.74
N GLY A 14 -4.70 -9.17 5.46
CA GLY A 14 -3.64 -8.58 4.66
C GLY A 14 -3.79 -7.07 4.51
N ARG A 15 -5.01 -6.56 4.27
CA ARG A 15 -5.27 -5.11 4.23
C ARG A 15 -4.97 -4.43 5.56
N ARG A 16 -5.32 -5.08 6.67
CA ARG A 16 -4.97 -4.60 8.00
C ARG A 16 -3.45 -4.56 8.19
N ALA A 17 -2.74 -5.62 7.80
CA ALA A 17 -1.28 -5.67 7.87
C ALA A 17 -0.62 -4.58 7.00
N PHE A 18 -1.17 -4.31 5.81
CA PHE A 18 -0.75 -3.21 4.95
C PHE A 18 -0.87 -1.84 5.64
N ILE A 19 -2.01 -1.57 6.30
CA ILE A 19 -2.24 -0.33 7.06
C ILE A 19 -1.30 -0.25 8.26
N ASP A 20 -1.25 -1.31 9.07
CA ASP A 20 -0.49 -1.38 10.32
C ASP A 20 1.03 -1.30 10.09
N TYR A 21 1.53 -1.64 8.90
CA TYR A 21 2.95 -1.57 8.55
C TYR A 21 3.54 -0.16 8.79
N ALA A 22 2.88 0.90 8.32
CA ALA A 22 3.32 2.28 8.54
C ALA A 22 3.51 2.60 10.03
N TYR A 23 2.54 2.18 10.85
CA TYR A 23 2.59 2.40 12.30
C TYR A 23 3.73 1.68 12.97
N ARG A 24 4.12 0.52 12.44
CA ARG A 24 5.26 -0.22 12.96
C ARG A 24 6.57 0.40 12.50
N LEU A 25 6.65 0.81 11.23
CA LEU A 25 7.83 1.43 10.65
C LEU A 25 8.20 2.74 11.37
N TYR A 26 7.20 3.58 11.61
CA TYR A 26 7.38 4.91 12.19
C TYR A 26 7.06 4.99 13.69
N LYS A 27 7.01 3.85 14.40
CA LYS A 27 6.59 3.81 15.82
C LYS A 27 7.43 4.70 16.75
N ASP A 28 8.72 4.88 16.41
CA ASP A 28 9.69 5.65 17.18
C ASP A 28 10.01 7.02 16.54
N ASP A 29 9.33 7.36 15.42
CA ASP A 29 9.52 8.64 14.74
C ASP A 29 8.65 9.72 15.40
N ARG A 30 9.31 10.64 16.10
CA ARG A 30 8.67 11.78 16.80
C ARG A 30 7.99 12.78 15.86
N TYR A 31 8.29 12.76 14.57
CA TYR A 31 7.74 13.68 13.58
C TYR A 31 6.64 13.03 12.74
N TRP A 32 6.41 11.73 12.89
CA TRP A 32 5.37 11.05 12.17
C TRP A 32 4.00 11.31 12.78
N ILE A 33 3.09 11.83 11.96
CA ILE A 33 1.69 12.07 12.34
C ILE A 33 0.86 10.91 11.78
N PRO A 34 0.46 9.93 12.60
CA PRO A 34 -0.30 8.79 12.10
C PRO A 34 -1.67 9.24 11.59
N PRO A 35 -2.09 8.82 10.38
CA PRO A 35 -3.48 9.00 9.96
C PRO A 35 -4.43 8.19 10.85
N LEU A 36 -5.74 8.41 10.75
CA LEU A 36 -6.71 7.56 11.43
C LEU A 36 -6.83 6.22 10.69
N ARG A 37 -6.65 5.11 11.41
CA ARG A 37 -6.76 3.74 10.83
C ARG A 37 -8.11 3.50 10.15
N LEU A 38 -9.18 4.06 10.72
CA LEU A 38 -10.52 3.94 10.16
C LEU A 38 -10.63 4.62 8.79
N ASP A 39 -10.00 5.78 8.62
CA ASP A 39 -10.02 6.52 7.35
C ASP A 39 -9.21 5.78 6.29
N LEU A 40 -8.01 5.28 6.63
CA LEU A 40 -7.25 4.41 5.73
C LEU A 40 -8.05 3.16 5.34
N SER A 41 -8.70 2.52 6.32
CA SER A 41 -9.51 1.33 6.06
C SER A 41 -10.72 1.62 5.19
N ARG A 42 -11.33 2.80 5.26
CA ARG A 42 -12.45 3.22 4.40
C ARG A 42 -11.95 3.58 3.00
N MET A 43 -10.86 4.32 2.92
CA MET A 43 -10.22 4.73 1.67
C MET A 43 -9.78 3.54 0.82
N LEU A 44 -9.24 2.48 1.43
CA LEU A 44 -8.78 1.27 0.73
C LEU A 44 -9.87 0.20 0.52
N ASN A 45 -11.14 0.52 0.80
CA ASN A 45 -12.25 -0.42 0.67
C ASN A 45 -13.11 -0.12 -0.57
N PRO A 46 -13.10 -1.02 -1.59
CA PRO A 46 -13.93 -0.90 -2.79
C PRO A 46 -15.42 -0.73 -2.54
N LYS A 47 -15.93 -1.21 -1.40
CA LYS A 47 -17.36 -1.09 -1.03
C LYS A 47 -17.71 0.23 -0.34
N LYS A 48 -16.73 1.10 -0.06
CA LYS A 48 -16.91 2.31 0.77
C LYS A 48 -16.36 3.59 0.15
N ASN A 49 -15.50 3.49 -0.85
CA ASN A 49 -14.88 4.66 -1.49
C ASN A 49 -15.32 4.74 -2.97
N ALA A 50 -15.94 5.86 -3.35
CA ALA A 50 -16.45 6.12 -4.69
C ALA A 50 -15.34 6.14 -5.77
N PHE A 51 -14.08 6.33 -5.38
CA PHE A 51 -12.94 6.19 -6.30
C PHE A 51 -13.00 4.87 -7.09
N PHE A 52 -13.45 3.78 -6.47
CA PHE A 52 -13.49 2.46 -7.08
C PHE A 52 -14.63 2.25 -8.09
N GLU A 53 -15.50 3.24 -8.30
CA GLU A 53 -16.47 3.23 -9.41
C GLU A 53 -15.76 3.32 -10.76
N HIS A 54 -14.60 4.00 -10.80
CA HIS A 54 -13.80 4.19 -12.02
C HIS A 54 -12.33 3.76 -11.85
N GLY A 55 -11.85 3.63 -10.61
CA GLY A 55 -10.47 3.31 -10.29
C GLY A 55 -10.27 1.87 -9.82
N LYS A 56 -9.02 1.39 -9.90
CA LYS A 56 -8.59 0.11 -9.32
C LYS A 56 -7.35 0.33 -8.49
N ILE A 57 -7.24 -0.42 -7.39
CA ILE A 57 -6.02 -0.48 -6.58
C ILE A 57 -5.64 -1.94 -6.34
N GLU A 58 -4.35 -2.22 -6.42
CA GLU A 58 -3.77 -3.47 -5.97
C GLU A 58 -2.72 -3.15 -4.91
N LEU A 59 -2.78 -3.81 -3.77
CA LEU A 59 -1.88 -3.58 -2.65
C LEU A 59 -0.88 -4.74 -2.59
N PHE A 60 0.38 -4.43 -2.30
CA PHE A 60 1.46 -5.38 -2.22
C PHE A 60 2.21 -5.23 -0.90
N LEU A 61 2.66 -6.35 -0.35
CA LEU A 61 3.54 -6.41 0.80
C LEU A 61 4.81 -7.16 0.41
N ALA A 62 5.96 -6.58 0.77
CA ALA A 62 7.26 -7.23 0.72
C ALA A 62 7.53 -7.92 2.07
N LYS A 63 8.03 -9.15 2.04
CA LYS A 63 8.40 -9.92 3.24
C LYS A 63 9.82 -10.44 3.13
N ASP A 64 10.53 -10.46 4.25
CA ASP A 64 11.81 -11.14 4.38
C ASP A 64 11.64 -12.66 4.55
N GLU A 65 12.76 -13.37 4.65
CA GLU A 65 12.82 -14.83 4.86
C GLU A 65 12.18 -15.28 6.18
N ALA A 66 12.17 -14.43 7.20
CA ALA A 66 11.49 -14.68 8.47
C ALA A 66 9.96 -14.45 8.38
N GLY A 67 9.48 -13.97 7.23
CA GLY A 67 8.07 -13.66 6.98
C GLY A 67 7.64 -12.30 7.55
N ALA A 68 8.57 -11.51 8.07
CA ALA A 68 8.28 -10.16 8.54
C ALA A 68 8.04 -9.25 7.34
N ILE A 69 6.96 -8.46 7.40
CA ILE A 69 6.70 -7.45 6.37
C ILE A 69 7.79 -6.38 6.48
N VAL A 70 8.49 -6.11 5.39
CA VAL A 70 9.59 -5.13 5.31
C VAL A 70 9.32 -4.02 4.32
N GLY A 71 8.17 -4.04 3.63
CA GLY A 71 7.73 -2.93 2.79
C GLY A 71 6.30 -3.11 2.29
N ARG A 72 5.74 -2.02 1.75
CA ARG A 72 4.41 -1.97 1.15
C ARG A 72 4.38 -1.01 -0.04
N ILE A 73 3.54 -1.30 -1.02
CA ILE A 73 3.26 -0.39 -2.13
C ILE A 73 1.86 -0.66 -2.70
N ALA A 74 1.23 0.35 -3.29
CA ALA A 74 0.01 0.22 -4.07
C ALA A 74 0.25 0.55 -5.54
N ALA A 75 -0.28 -0.27 -6.44
CA ALA A 75 -0.43 0.05 -7.86
C ALA A 75 -1.88 0.49 -8.12
N ILE A 76 -2.06 1.60 -8.82
CA ILE A 76 -3.35 2.28 -8.96
C ILE A 76 -3.61 2.57 -10.44
N VAL A 77 -4.81 2.22 -10.89
CA VAL A 77 -5.37 2.66 -12.17
C VAL A 77 -6.44 3.70 -11.87
N ASN A 78 -6.26 4.93 -12.36
CA ASN A 78 -7.26 5.99 -12.22
C ASN A 78 -8.07 6.10 -13.53
N GLY A 79 -9.29 5.56 -13.54
CA GLY A 79 -10.13 5.57 -14.73
C GLY A 79 -10.49 6.97 -15.22
N MET A 80 -10.72 7.93 -14.31
CA MET A 80 -11.01 9.32 -14.71
C MET A 80 -9.80 10.00 -15.36
N HIS A 81 -8.58 9.66 -14.94
CA HIS A 81 -7.36 10.15 -15.61
C HIS A 81 -7.26 9.57 -17.02
N LEU A 82 -7.44 8.25 -17.15
CA LEU A 82 -7.35 7.57 -18.44
C LEU A 82 -8.44 8.04 -19.42
N GLU A 83 -9.66 8.32 -18.94
CA GLU A 83 -10.73 8.90 -19.75
C GLU A 83 -10.35 10.29 -20.26
N LYS A 84 -9.72 11.11 -19.42
CA LYS A 84 -9.35 12.48 -19.78
C LYS A 84 -8.14 12.57 -20.71
N TYR A 85 -7.12 11.75 -20.50
CA TYR A 85 -5.81 11.92 -21.15
C TYR A 85 -5.46 10.80 -22.14
N ASN A 86 -6.07 9.62 -22.02
CA ASN A 86 -5.83 8.46 -22.89
C ASN A 86 -4.33 8.15 -23.10
N ASP A 87 -3.55 8.21 -22.02
CA ASP A 87 -2.09 8.15 -22.03
C ASP A 87 -1.52 6.83 -21.47
N ALA A 88 -2.41 5.88 -21.12
CA ALA A 88 -2.07 4.60 -20.50
C ALA A 88 -1.25 4.71 -19.20
N VAL A 89 -1.34 5.84 -18.48
CA VAL A 89 -0.60 6.06 -17.23
C VAL A 89 -1.19 5.28 -16.06
N GLY A 90 -0.30 4.70 -15.25
CA GLY A 90 -0.60 4.12 -13.95
C GLY A 90 0.08 4.91 -12.83
N PHE A 91 -0.43 4.75 -11.61
CA PHE A 91 0.08 5.46 -10.43
C PHE A 91 0.58 4.48 -9.38
N PHE A 92 1.57 4.93 -8.61
CA PHE A 92 2.01 4.25 -7.39
C PHE A 92 1.70 5.12 -6.17
N GLY A 93 1.41 4.48 -5.05
CA GLY A 93 1.15 5.15 -3.79
C GLY A 93 1.43 4.26 -2.59
N PHE A 94 1.35 4.84 -1.39
CA PHE A 94 1.58 4.13 -0.11
C PHE A 94 2.95 3.45 0.00
N PHE A 95 3.93 3.85 -0.81
CA PHE A 95 5.27 3.25 -0.77
C PHE A 95 5.96 3.56 0.55
N GLU A 96 6.31 2.51 1.28
CA GLU A 96 7.10 2.56 2.51
C GLU A 96 7.91 1.27 2.61
N CYS A 97 9.16 1.34 3.06
CA CYS A 97 10.01 0.18 3.30
C CYS A 97 10.90 0.40 4.52
N ALA A 98 11.49 -0.69 5.01
CA ALA A 98 12.62 -0.60 5.92
C ALA A 98 13.77 0.17 5.23
N ASP A 99 14.63 0.80 6.03
CA ASP A 99 15.86 1.44 5.53
C ASP A 99 16.89 0.35 5.15
N ASP A 100 16.59 -0.34 4.04
CA ASP A 100 17.36 -1.44 3.47
C ASP A 100 17.27 -1.35 1.94
N SER A 101 18.42 -1.18 1.29
CA SER A 101 18.53 -1.06 -0.17
C SER A 101 18.13 -2.32 -0.92
N ASN A 102 18.00 -3.48 -0.25
CA ASN A 102 17.49 -4.70 -0.87
C ASN A 102 15.96 -4.70 -0.96
N VAL A 103 15.27 -3.77 -0.27
CA VAL A 103 13.81 -3.65 -0.26
C VAL A 103 13.32 -2.44 -1.06
N ALA A 104 14.12 -1.38 -1.13
CA ALA A 104 13.80 -0.10 -1.77
C ALA A 104 13.76 -0.15 -3.31
#